data_AF-A0A9N9TL65-F1
#
_entry.id   AF-A0A9N9TL65-F1
#
_cell.length_a   1.000
_cell.length_b   1.000
_cell.length_c   1.000
_cell.angle_alpha   90.00
_cell.angle_beta   90.00
_cell.angle_gamma   90.00
#
_symmetry.space_group_name_H-M   'P 1'
#
loop_
_entity.id
_entity.type
_entity.pdbx_description
1 polymer ?
#
loop_
_entity_poly.entity_id
_entity_poly.type
_entity_poly.pdbx_seq_one_letter_code
_entity_poly.pdbx_strand_id
1 'polypeptide(L)'
;MAIFEQQTSNKVLLDDTEPLKCVIEHWKNVNGHTEFILKVYRGPFSDQTWKVSKRYNDFCKLHNVLQCSGIPLELPPKKYIGNMDPHFIGERQQALQKYLDSIFMNPILVSSLPARSFVDPANYCQPFGELALQHVSLALRGEVGWEVIGPINDIGWRLRKHYYDLKCKSLPKDEIFGSWTDYGPDKYLDDKEMHAVFKSLGQIQHPYIQPIELCLCTDIGALVARISHKNGTLRDLLSGAKPRQSFLKKYGNPKGHKTLAPNQIALYGRQILEALKFLHDKGIPYGHLHSGNIIIEHDRVKLLDIENGILGVPSFYRPYFMQHKKINNLDSVDVYCFGHVLYEMAFGSPLHESVADNIQTCPIKNILNRILSPEACKNGLPTIADLLSDQFFSGVHLTLLPTDKAHLKLPASVKEQLKKTVDKIEGRLKEEQKMIRSQKRLVKVQEMMSCEEEKKKIVRHKLERLAREQQKQTRRLEKANSINGERSESVNSSAATSIGTATPPSTTGSNVPSPPPPPPPPPPPPLEGNVAPAPPSVNGSGAPAAVGGADKGRSELLGAICNFNKGSLRKTKVS
;
A
#
# COMPACT_ATOMS: atom_id res chain seq x y z
N MET A 1 -3.60 -43.50 15.88
CA MET A 1 -2.89 -42.24 16.17
C MET A 1 -2.26 -41.73 14.88
N ALA A 2 -1.80 -40.47 14.83
CA ALA A 2 -1.47 -39.71 13.62
C ALA A 2 -2.69 -39.34 12.75
N ILE A 3 -3.56 -38.49 13.30
CA ILE A 3 -4.28 -37.51 12.46
C ILE A 3 -3.29 -36.36 12.24
N PHE A 4 -3.16 -35.90 10.99
CA PHE A 4 -2.31 -34.77 10.68
C PHE A 4 -2.81 -33.52 11.41
N GLU A 5 -2.04 -33.01 12.37
CA GLU A 5 -2.08 -31.59 12.72
C GLU A 5 -1.57 -30.82 11.50
N GLN A 6 -2.51 -30.46 10.62
CA GLN A 6 -2.26 -29.48 9.58
C GLN A 6 -2.07 -28.14 10.30
N GLN A 7 -0.81 -27.78 10.61
CA GLN A 7 -0.47 -26.47 11.13
C GLN A 7 -1.05 -25.41 10.20
N THR A 8 -2.17 -24.82 10.59
CA THR A 8 -2.73 -23.65 9.95
C THR A 8 -1.74 -22.52 10.17
N SER A 9 -0.91 -22.29 9.16
CA SER A 9 0.03 -21.20 9.11
C SER A 9 -0.76 -19.88 9.16
N ASN A 10 -0.91 -19.30 10.36
CA ASN A 10 -1.44 -17.95 10.62
C ASN A 10 -0.55 -16.83 10.03
N LYS A 11 0.32 -17.17 9.08
CA LYS A 11 1.20 -16.23 8.39
C LYS A 11 0.36 -15.35 7.46
N VAL A 12 0.24 -14.08 7.82
CA VAL A 12 -0.25 -13.03 6.92
C VAL A 12 0.67 -13.00 5.69
N LEU A 13 0.12 -13.12 4.48
CA LEU A 13 0.90 -13.05 3.23
C LEU A 13 0.78 -11.69 2.53
N LEU A 14 -0.16 -10.85 2.98
CA LEU A 14 -0.41 -9.54 2.40
C LEU A 14 0.61 -8.51 2.92
N ASP A 15 1.38 -7.93 2.00
CA ASP A 15 2.26 -6.80 2.27
C ASP A 15 1.58 -5.50 1.81
N ASP A 16 1.10 -4.69 2.77
CA ASP A 16 0.40 -3.44 2.47
C ASP A 16 1.30 -2.36 1.82
N THR A 17 2.63 -2.55 1.79
CA THR A 17 3.55 -1.66 1.06
C THR A 17 3.73 -2.04 -0.40
N GLU A 18 3.22 -3.19 -0.86
CA GLU A 18 3.21 -3.50 -2.29
C GLU A 18 2.45 -2.42 -3.07
N PRO A 19 3.01 -1.94 -4.19
CA PRO A 19 2.33 -0.95 -5.02
C PRO A 19 1.08 -1.58 -5.64
N LEU A 20 0.02 -0.77 -5.76
CA LEU A 20 -1.16 -1.11 -6.53
C LEU A 20 -1.22 -0.22 -7.77
N LYS A 21 -1.54 -0.81 -8.92
CA LYS A 21 -1.89 -0.09 -10.14
C LYS A 21 -3.28 -0.52 -10.59
N CYS A 22 -4.08 0.38 -11.14
CA CYS A 22 -5.36 0.02 -11.75
C CYS A 22 -5.57 0.72 -13.10
N VAL A 23 -6.28 0.04 -13.99
CA VAL A 23 -6.64 0.54 -15.33
C VAL A 23 -8.11 0.26 -15.58
N ILE A 24 -8.86 1.27 -16.04
CA ILE A 24 -10.24 1.10 -16.49
C ILE A 24 -10.22 0.50 -17.90
N GLU A 25 -10.48 -0.80 -18.02
CA GLU A 25 -10.45 -1.51 -19.31
C GLU A 25 -11.64 -1.11 -20.20
N HIS A 26 -12.83 -1.10 -19.63
CA HIS A 26 -14.10 -0.85 -20.34
C HIS A 26 -15.20 -0.47 -19.33
N TRP A 27 -16.39 -0.20 -19.84
CA TRP A 27 -17.60 0.03 -19.05
C TRP A 27 -18.73 -0.88 -19.53
N LYS A 28 -19.75 -1.03 -18.68
CA LYS A 28 -20.99 -1.76 -18.97
C LYS A 28 -22.19 -1.00 -18.40
N ASN A 29 -23.38 -1.21 -18.96
CA ASN A 29 -24.63 -0.78 -18.33
C ASN A 29 -25.13 -1.90 -17.41
N VAL A 30 -25.44 -1.57 -16.15
CA VAL A 30 -26.06 -2.46 -15.18
C VAL A 30 -27.23 -1.73 -14.56
N ASN A 31 -28.44 -2.28 -14.71
CA ASN A 31 -29.67 -1.78 -14.07
C ASN A 31 -29.92 -0.27 -14.29
N GLY A 32 -29.62 0.25 -15.48
CA GLY A 32 -29.79 1.68 -15.82
C GLY A 32 -28.65 2.59 -15.35
N HIS A 33 -27.50 2.04 -14.96
CA HIS A 33 -26.32 2.78 -14.51
C HIS A 33 -25.04 2.31 -15.21
N THR A 34 -24.10 3.22 -15.44
CA THR A 34 -22.76 2.89 -15.96
C THR A 34 -21.85 2.38 -14.84
N GLU A 35 -21.31 1.18 -15.00
CA GLU A 35 -20.20 0.65 -14.19
C GLU A 35 -18.92 0.60 -15.03
N PHE A 36 -17.83 1.14 -14.49
CA PHE A 36 -16.49 1.06 -15.02
C PHE A 36 -15.80 -0.20 -14.46
N ILE A 37 -15.15 -0.97 -15.32
CA ILE A 37 -14.42 -2.19 -14.97
C ILE A 37 -12.95 -1.85 -14.81
N LEU A 38 -12.49 -1.83 -13.56
CA LEU A 38 -11.10 -1.57 -13.21
C LEU A 38 -10.39 -2.91 -13.08
N LYS A 39 -9.36 -3.15 -13.90
CA LYS A 39 -8.38 -4.22 -13.68
C LYS A 39 -7.29 -3.70 -12.76
N VAL A 40 -7.02 -4.45 -11.70
CA VAL A 40 -6.08 -4.07 -10.64
C VAL A 40 -4.90 -5.05 -10.65
N TYR A 41 -3.72 -4.52 -10.33
CA TYR A 41 -2.42 -5.19 -10.33
C TYR A 41 -1.80 -4.98 -8.94
N ARG A 42 -1.34 -6.04 -8.27
CA ARG A 42 -0.66 -5.98 -6.95
C ARG A 42 0.81 -6.36 -7.06
N GLY A 43 1.64 -5.59 -6.37
CA GLY A 43 3.09 -5.75 -6.44
C GLY A 43 3.64 -5.03 -7.67
N PRO A 44 4.97 -4.89 -7.75
CA PRO A 44 5.59 -4.10 -8.81
C PRO A 44 5.32 -4.65 -10.21
N PHE A 45 5.05 -5.97 -10.32
CA PHE A 45 4.75 -6.66 -11.57
C PHE A 45 3.89 -7.90 -11.28
N SER A 46 2.73 -8.06 -11.95
CA SER A 46 1.73 -9.03 -11.48
C SER A 46 0.98 -9.79 -12.57
N ASP A 47 1.09 -11.11 -12.52
CA ASP A 47 0.04 -12.03 -13.01
C ASP A 47 -1.17 -12.01 -12.05
N GLN A 48 -0.93 -11.67 -10.78
CA GLN A 48 -1.94 -11.41 -9.75
C GLN A 48 -2.77 -10.17 -10.11
N THR A 49 -3.83 -10.39 -10.87
CA THR A 49 -4.79 -9.35 -11.24
C THR A 49 -6.21 -9.80 -10.94
N TRP A 50 -7.04 -8.84 -10.55
CA TRP A 50 -8.48 -9.03 -10.38
C TRP A 50 -9.22 -7.84 -11.01
N LYS A 51 -10.54 -7.93 -11.08
CA LYS A 51 -11.39 -6.86 -11.59
C LYS A 51 -12.37 -6.40 -10.53
N VAL A 52 -12.56 -5.08 -10.41
CA VAL A 52 -13.63 -4.48 -9.59
C VAL A 52 -14.51 -3.61 -10.47
N SER A 53 -15.82 -3.66 -10.23
CA SER A 53 -16.80 -2.79 -10.89
C SER A 53 -17.06 -1.58 -9.99
N LYS A 54 -17.03 -0.36 -10.55
CA LYS A 54 -17.33 0.89 -9.83
C LYS A 54 -18.22 1.79 -10.68
N ARG A 55 -19.26 2.35 -10.08
CA ARG A 55 -20.05 3.42 -10.73
C ARG A 55 -19.49 4.79 -10.35
N TYR A 56 -19.77 5.80 -11.17
CA TYR A 56 -19.29 7.17 -10.96
C TYR A 56 -19.54 7.74 -9.53
N ASN A 57 -20.67 7.39 -8.90
CA ASN A 57 -20.96 7.82 -7.52
C ASN A 57 -19.98 7.24 -6.47
N ASP A 58 -19.33 6.11 -6.74
CA ASP A 58 -18.34 5.53 -5.82
C ASP A 58 -17.03 6.33 -5.88
N PHE A 59 -16.66 6.84 -7.06
CA PHE A 59 -15.56 7.79 -7.21
C PHE A 59 -15.84 9.11 -6.47
N CYS A 60 -17.08 9.60 -6.48
CA CYS A 60 -17.48 10.76 -5.66
C CYS A 60 -17.29 10.50 -4.16
N LYS A 61 -17.66 9.30 -3.68
CA LYS A 61 -17.44 8.93 -2.26
C LYS A 61 -15.95 8.89 -1.91
N LEU A 62 -15.14 8.24 -2.75
CA LEU A 62 -13.69 8.22 -2.58
C LEU A 62 -13.10 9.63 -2.53
N HIS A 63 -13.48 10.47 -3.50
CA HIS A 63 -13.05 11.86 -3.61
C HIS A 63 -13.34 12.65 -2.33
N ASN A 64 -14.59 12.63 -1.87
CA ASN A 64 -15.01 13.36 -0.67
C ASN A 64 -14.22 12.97 0.58
N VAL A 65 -13.82 11.70 0.71
CA VAL A 65 -12.98 11.24 1.83
C VAL A 65 -11.52 11.68 1.65
N LEU A 66 -10.96 11.57 0.44
CA LEU A 66 -9.57 11.95 0.17
C LEU A 66 -9.32 13.47 0.20
N GLN A 67 -10.35 14.31 0.04
CA GLN A 67 -10.25 15.77 0.18
C GLN A 67 -9.63 16.23 1.51
N CYS A 68 -9.75 15.44 2.59
CA CYS A 68 -9.12 15.78 3.86
C CYS A 68 -7.58 15.84 3.81
N SER A 69 -6.95 15.27 2.77
CA SER A 69 -5.51 15.30 2.55
C SER A 69 -4.97 16.66 2.10
N GLY A 70 -5.83 17.52 1.54
CA GLY A 70 -5.41 18.78 0.92
C GLY A 70 -4.64 18.63 -0.39
N ILE A 71 -4.47 17.42 -0.91
CA ILE A 71 -3.86 17.16 -2.23
C ILE A 71 -4.87 17.56 -3.32
N PRO A 72 -4.49 18.38 -4.31
CA PRO A 72 -5.39 18.70 -5.43
C PRO A 72 -5.67 17.44 -6.25
N LEU A 73 -6.95 17.07 -6.34
CA LEU A 73 -7.44 15.93 -7.11
C LEU A 73 -8.56 16.38 -8.03
N GLU A 74 -8.47 16.07 -9.31
CA GLU A 74 -9.47 16.46 -10.33
C GLU A 74 -10.46 15.31 -10.59
N LEU A 75 -11.67 15.41 -10.03
CA LEU A 75 -12.76 14.49 -10.35
C LEU A 75 -13.59 15.07 -11.51
N PRO A 76 -13.81 14.35 -12.63
CA PRO A 76 -14.65 14.84 -13.72
C PRO A 76 -16.09 15.06 -13.24
N PRO A 77 -16.80 16.11 -13.70
CA PRO A 77 -18.06 16.54 -13.10
C PRO A 77 -19.24 15.57 -13.32
N LYS A 78 -20.28 15.76 -12.49
CA LYS A 78 -21.60 15.15 -12.70
C LYS A 78 -22.24 15.72 -13.96
N LYS A 79 -22.88 14.84 -14.73
CA LYS A 79 -23.73 15.17 -15.88
C LYS A 79 -25.06 14.49 -15.64
N TYR A 80 -26.14 15.26 -15.71
CA TYR A 80 -27.49 14.81 -15.34
C TYR A 80 -28.35 14.44 -16.55
N ILE A 81 -28.06 15.02 -17.72
CA ILE A 81 -28.76 14.77 -19.00
C ILE A 81 -27.73 14.20 -19.99
N GLY A 82 -28.08 13.15 -20.74
CA GLY A 82 -27.15 12.50 -21.68
C GLY A 82 -25.92 11.90 -20.98
N ASN A 83 -26.13 11.30 -19.80
CA ASN A 83 -25.08 10.66 -18.99
C ASN A 83 -24.83 9.19 -19.37
N MET A 84 -25.73 8.60 -20.16
CA MET A 84 -25.61 7.27 -20.79
C MET A 84 -25.08 7.34 -22.24
N ASP A 85 -24.78 8.54 -22.74
CA ASP A 85 -24.22 8.73 -24.08
C ASP A 85 -22.83 8.06 -24.18
N PRO A 86 -22.59 7.15 -25.14
CA PRO A 86 -21.32 6.40 -25.24
C PRO A 86 -20.09 7.29 -25.41
N HIS A 87 -20.19 8.41 -26.13
CA HIS A 87 -19.08 9.33 -26.35
C HIS A 87 -18.69 9.99 -25.02
N PHE A 88 -19.66 10.54 -24.30
CA PHE A 88 -19.46 11.11 -22.98
C PHE A 88 -18.97 10.09 -21.93
N ILE A 89 -19.43 8.83 -21.98
CA ILE A 89 -18.89 7.78 -21.10
C ILE A 89 -17.40 7.54 -21.42
N GLY A 90 -17.01 7.57 -22.70
CA GLY A 90 -15.61 7.47 -23.12
C GLY A 90 -14.73 8.62 -22.60
N GLU A 91 -15.18 9.86 -22.72
CA GLU A 91 -14.50 11.03 -22.14
C GLU A 91 -14.36 10.88 -20.61
N ARG A 92 -15.44 10.51 -19.94
CA ARG A 92 -15.46 10.28 -18.49
C ARG A 92 -14.52 9.13 -18.09
N GLN A 93 -14.43 8.05 -18.85
CA GLN A 93 -13.50 6.94 -18.59
C GLN A 93 -12.05 7.45 -18.58
N GLN A 94 -11.65 8.26 -19.57
CA GLN A 94 -10.31 8.82 -19.64
C GLN A 94 -10.01 9.77 -18.46
N ALA A 95 -10.96 10.63 -18.10
CA ALA A 95 -10.81 11.53 -16.96
C ALA A 95 -10.77 10.78 -15.61
N LEU A 96 -11.58 9.72 -15.44
CA LEU A 96 -11.52 8.85 -14.26
C LEU A 96 -10.23 8.05 -14.18
N GLN A 97 -9.62 7.67 -15.31
CA GLN A 97 -8.29 7.05 -15.31
C GLN A 97 -7.23 8.02 -14.77
N LYS A 98 -7.17 9.26 -15.28
CA LYS A 98 -6.24 10.30 -14.76
C LYS A 98 -6.43 10.57 -13.27
N TYR A 99 -7.68 10.57 -12.80
CA TYR A 99 -8.01 10.70 -11.39
C TYR A 99 -7.48 9.54 -10.55
N LEU A 100 -7.61 8.29 -11.02
CA LEU A 100 -7.02 7.12 -10.37
C LEU A 100 -5.49 7.16 -10.41
N ASP A 101 -4.88 7.49 -11.55
CA ASP A 101 -3.42 7.60 -11.68
C ASP A 101 -2.86 8.61 -10.66
N SER A 102 -3.53 9.75 -10.46
CA SER A 102 -3.17 10.77 -9.46
C SER A 102 -3.20 10.25 -8.02
N ILE A 103 -4.13 9.34 -7.70
CA ILE A 103 -4.25 8.70 -6.38
C ILE A 103 -3.18 7.62 -6.20
N PHE A 104 -3.03 6.74 -7.19
CA PHE A 104 -2.17 5.55 -7.09
C PHE A 104 -0.69 5.84 -7.30
N MET A 105 -0.33 6.98 -7.90
CA MET A 105 1.04 7.47 -7.98
C MET A 105 1.47 8.31 -6.76
N ASN A 106 0.53 8.75 -5.91
CA ASN A 106 0.86 9.50 -4.70
C ASN A 106 1.07 8.53 -3.50
N PRO A 107 2.27 8.46 -2.89
CA PRO A 107 2.56 7.49 -1.82
C PRO A 107 1.66 7.60 -0.57
N ILE A 108 1.10 8.78 -0.31
CA ILE A 108 0.25 9.03 0.87
C ILE A 108 -1.19 8.60 0.58
N LEU A 109 -1.71 8.92 -0.61
CA LEU A 109 -3.07 8.52 -1.00
C LEU A 109 -3.17 7.00 -1.23
N VAL A 110 -2.21 6.38 -1.94
CA VAL A 110 -2.21 4.94 -2.22
C VAL A 110 -2.06 4.06 -0.96
N SER A 111 -1.48 4.62 0.11
CA SER A 111 -1.34 3.95 1.41
C SER A 111 -2.57 4.13 2.31
N SER A 112 -3.60 4.85 1.86
CA SER A 112 -4.80 5.11 2.65
C SER A 112 -5.86 4.02 2.50
N LEU A 113 -6.58 3.72 3.60
CA LEU A 113 -7.67 2.73 3.60
C LEU A 113 -8.76 3.03 2.53
N PRO A 114 -9.20 4.28 2.30
CA PRO A 114 -10.17 4.59 1.25
C PRO A 114 -9.68 4.23 -0.16
N ALA A 115 -8.40 4.48 -0.49
CA ALA A 115 -7.87 4.13 -1.81
C ALA A 115 -7.71 2.61 -1.96
N ARG A 116 -7.19 1.95 -0.93
CA ARG A 116 -6.96 0.50 -0.89
C ARG A 116 -8.27 -0.28 -0.98
N SER A 117 -9.29 0.06 -0.18
CA SER A 117 -10.62 -0.57 -0.25
C SER A 117 -11.41 -0.25 -1.52
N PHE A 118 -11.09 0.86 -2.20
CA PHE A 118 -11.69 1.15 -3.49
C PHE A 118 -11.29 0.10 -4.54
N VAL A 119 -10.01 -0.24 -4.67
CA VAL A 119 -9.54 -1.21 -5.67
C VAL A 119 -9.49 -2.66 -5.18
N ASP A 120 -9.40 -2.89 -3.87
CA ASP A 120 -9.33 -4.22 -3.26
C ASP A 120 -10.28 -4.34 -2.05
N PRO A 121 -11.60 -4.43 -2.30
CA PRO A 121 -12.57 -4.57 -1.21
C PRO A 121 -12.42 -5.90 -0.46
N ALA A 122 -11.91 -6.95 -1.10
CA ALA A 122 -11.75 -8.27 -0.50
C ALA A 122 -10.78 -8.25 0.70
N ASN A 123 -9.67 -7.51 0.57
CA ASN A 123 -8.65 -7.43 1.63
C ASN A 123 -8.82 -6.22 2.58
N TYR A 124 -9.66 -5.23 2.24
CA TYR A 124 -9.73 -3.95 2.97
C TYR A 124 -11.14 -3.42 3.30
N CYS A 125 -12.21 -4.21 3.12
CA CYS A 125 -13.56 -3.83 3.62
C CYS A 125 -13.89 -4.35 5.03
N GLN A 126 -12.93 -4.96 5.74
CA GLN A 126 -13.11 -5.40 7.12
C GLN A 126 -13.12 -4.21 8.09
N PRO A 127 -13.87 -4.26 9.22
CA PRO A 127 -13.92 -3.20 10.21
C PRO A 127 -12.70 -3.25 11.14
N PHE A 128 -11.49 -2.99 10.60
CA PHE A 128 -10.22 -3.19 11.31
C PHE A 128 -10.15 -2.53 12.69
N GLY A 129 -10.67 -1.30 12.83
CA GLY A 129 -10.70 -0.60 14.12
C GLY A 129 -11.58 -1.27 15.17
N GLU A 130 -12.71 -1.89 14.77
CA GLU A 130 -13.59 -2.62 15.69
C GLU A 130 -12.96 -3.95 16.12
N LEU A 131 -12.35 -4.68 15.17
CA LEU A 131 -11.61 -5.91 15.45
C LEU A 131 -10.44 -5.63 16.40
N ALA A 132 -9.59 -4.64 16.07
CA ALA A 132 -8.48 -4.24 16.91
C ALA A 132 -8.94 -3.82 18.33
N LEU A 133 -10.08 -3.14 18.48
CA LEU A 133 -10.63 -2.79 19.79
C LEU A 133 -11.05 -4.05 20.59
N GLN A 134 -11.62 -5.07 19.93
CA GLN A 134 -11.93 -6.36 20.57
C GLN A 134 -10.65 -7.05 21.04
N HIS A 135 -9.60 -7.07 20.22
CA HIS A 135 -8.32 -7.71 20.55
C HIS A 135 -7.56 -6.97 21.67
N VAL A 136 -7.54 -5.64 21.67
CA VAL A 136 -7.01 -4.83 22.78
C VAL A 136 -7.79 -5.09 24.07
N SER A 137 -9.12 -5.13 24.01
CA SER A 137 -9.97 -5.41 25.17
C SER A 137 -9.79 -6.84 25.72
N LEU A 138 -9.46 -7.80 24.85
CA LEU A 138 -9.11 -9.16 25.24
C LEU A 138 -7.72 -9.23 25.88
N ALA A 139 -6.72 -8.61 25.26
CA ALA A 139 -5.35 -8.58 25.76
C ALA A 139 -5.25 -7.91 27.14
N LEU A 140 -5.95 -6.79 27.35
CA LEU A 140 -5.96 -6.09 28.64
C LEU A 140 -6.80 -6.78 29.72
N ARG A 141 -7.58 -7.83 29.41
CA ARG A 141 -8.42 -8.53 30.40
C ARG A 141 -7.60 -9.14 31.54
N GLY A 142 -6.36 -9.54 31.29
CA GLY A 142 -5.44 -10.07 32.30
C GLY A 142 -4.66 -9.00 33.06
N GLU A 143 -4.60 -7.76 32.57
CA GLU A 143 -3.70 -6.73 33.07
C GLU A 143 -4.37 -5.84 34.12
N VAL A 144 -4.10 -6.15 35.39
CA VAL A 144 -4.73 -5.47 36.53
C VAL A 144 -4.42 -3.97 36.50
N GLY A 145 -5.48 -3.17 36.33
CA GLY A 145 -5.41 -1.72 36.36
C GLY A 145 -5.12 -1.04 35.02
N TRP A 146 -5.16 -1.79 33.92
CA TRP A 146 -5.15 -1.25 32.56
C TRP A 146 -6.56 -1.20 31.96
N GLU A 147 -6.95 -0.04 31.43
CA GLU A 147 -8.28 0.23 30.89
C GLU A 147 -8.15 0.99 29.55
N VAL A 148 -8.98 0.65 28.54
CA VAL A 148 -9.07 1.42 27.29
C VAL A 148 -9.96 2.64 27.53
N ILE A 149 -9.50 3.84 27.18
CA ILE A 149 -10.32 5.06 27.22
C ILE A 149 -11.08 5.22 25.91
N GLY A 150 -10.40 5.08 24.77
CA GLY A 150 -11.03 5.15 23.45
C GLY A 150 -10.03 5.08 22.28
N PRO A 151 -10.53 4.86 21.04
CA PRO A 151 -9.69 4.83 19.84
C PRO A 151 -9.25 6.23 19.39
N ILE A 152 -8.05 6.31 18.84
CA ILE A 152 -7.47 7.49 18.20
C ILE A 152 -7.38 7.22 16.69
N ASN A 153 -8.28 7.85 15.92
CA ASN A 153 -8.50 7.48 14.52
C ASN A 153 -7.38 7.95 13.58
N ASP A 154 -6.87 7.00 12.79
CA ASP A 154 -6.09 7.20 11.56
C ASP A 154 -4.83 8.09 11.66
N ILE A 155 -4.21 8.26 12.83
CA ILE A 155 -3.05 9.16 13.03
C ILE A 155 -1.73 8.67 12.40
N GLY A 156 -1.66 7.39 12.00
CA GLY A 156 -0.50 6.73 11.39
C GLY A 156 -0.78 6.20 9.98
N TRP A 157 0.28 5.76 9.29
CA TRP A 157 0.21 5.35 7.88
C TRP A 157 -0.15 3.88 7.64
N ARG A 158 0.01 3.01 8.65
CA ARG A 158 -0.23 1.56 8.50
C ARG A 158 -1.71 1.26 8.68
N LEU A 159 -2.29 0.54 7.71
CA LEU A 159 -3.71 0.19 7.68
C LEU A 159 -4.17 -0.68 8.85
N ARG A 160 -3.26 -1.54 9.34
CA ARG A 160 -3.48 -2.54 10.41
C ARG A 160 -2.78 -2.17 11.72
N LYS A 161 -2.54 -0.87 11.94
CA LYS A 161 -2.03 -0.34 13.21
C LYS A 161 -3.03 0.69 13.75
N HIS A 162 -3.65 0.36 14.88
CA HIS A 162 -4.70 1.14 15.51
C HIS A 162 -4.21 1.70 16.83
N TYR A 163 -4.66 2.90 17.19
CA TYR A 163 -4.14 3.66 18.32
C TYR A 163 -5.25 3.94 19.33
N TYR A 164 -4.89 4.02 20.61
CA TYR A 164 -5.83 4.15 21.71
C TYR A 164 -5.27 5.06 22.79
N ASP A 165 -6.12 5.91 23.37
CA ASP A 165 -5.84 6.48 24.69
C ASP A 165 -6.13 5.37 25.72
N LEU A 166 -5.15 5.10 26.59
CA LEU A 166 -5.21 4.08 27.63
C LEU A 166 -5.06 4.73 29.02
N LYS A 167 -5.49 4.01 30.04
CA LYS A 167 -5.36 4.37 31.45
C LYS A 167 -4.63 3.26 32.20
N CYS A 168 -3.66 3.65 33.03
CA CYS A 168 -2.95 2.73 33.92
C CYS A 168 -3.08 3.22 35.38
N LYS A 169 -3.57 2.37 36.29
CA LYS A 169 -3.82 2.76 37.70
C LYS A 169 -2.55 3.08 38.49
N SER A 170 -1.39 2.55 38.10
CA SER A 170 -0.09 2.88 38.71
C SER A 170 0.54 4.17 38.16
N LEU A 171 0.08 4.65 37.00
CA LEU A 171 0.52 5.91 36.37
C LEU A 171 -0.65 6.90 36.24
N PRO A 172 -1.33 7.30 37.34
CA PRO A 172 -2.60 8.03 37.30
C PRO A 172 -2.50 9.49 36.82
N LYS A 173 -1.28 10.00 36.58
CA LYS A 173 -1.02 11.38 36.12
C LYS A 173 -0.60 11.44 34.65
N ASP A 174 -0.28 10.29 34.05
CA ASP A 174 0.30 10.22 32.71
C ASP A 174 -0.79 9.86 31.69
N GLU A 175 -0.84 10.59 30.57
CA GLU A 175 -1.61 10.16 29.40
C GLU A 175 -0.88 8.95 28.80
N ILE A 176 -1.51 7.78 28.72
CA ILE A 176 -0.89 6.58 28.13
C ILE A 176 -1.43 6.36 26.72
N PHE A 177 -0.50 6.17 25.78
CA PHE A 177 -0.78 5.95 24.38
C PHE A 177 -0.51 4.48 24.02
N GLY A 178 -1.56 3.77 23.63
CA GLY A 178 -1.50 2.39 23.16
C GLY A 178 -1.52 2.29 21.64
N SER A 179 -0.80 1.31 21.09
CA SER A 179 -0.97 0.89 19.69
C SER A 179 -1.13 -0.62 19.57
N TRP A 180 -2.23 -1.04 18.94
CA TRP A 180 -2.43 -2.40 18.44
C TRP A 180 -1.84 -2.53 17.04
N THR A 181 -1.09 -3.60 16.77
CA THR A 181 -0.52 -3.88 15.45
C THR A 181 -0.73 -5.35 15.11
N ASP A 182 -1.39 -5.65 14.00
CA ASP A 182 -1.50 -7.02 13.48
C ASP A 182 -0.13 -7.53 13.02
N TYR A 183 0.08 -8.84 13.04
CA TYR A 183 1.30 -9.44 12.51
C TYR A 183 1.42 -9.26 10.99
N GLY A 184 2.65 -9.05 10.52
CA GLY A 184 2.94 -8.88 9.10
C GLY A 184 3.58 -10.10 8.43
N PRO A 185 3.89 -9.99 7.12
CA PRO A 185 4.44 -11.08 6.31
C PRO A 185 5.85 -11.56 6.71
N ASP A 186 6.52 -10.82 7.58
CA ASP A 186 7.82 -11.18 8.14
C ASP A 186 7.71 -11.76 9.57
N LYS A 187 6.51 -12.13 10.06
CA LYS A 187 6.34 -12.90 11.32
C LYS A 187 6.88 -14.32 11.11
N TYR A 188 8.09 -14.57 11.61
CA TYR A 188 8.75 -15.87 11.50
C TYR A 188 8.89 -16.64 12.82
N LEU A 189 8.50 -16.01 13.94
CA LEU A 189 8.47 -16.59 15.28
C LEU A 189 7.14 -17.32 15.50
N ASP A 190 7.19 -18.48 16.17
CA ASP A 190 5.98 -19.07 16.75
C ASP A 190 5.47 -18.23 17.94
N ASP A 191 4.27 -18.52 18.43
CA ASP A 191 3.67 -17.67 19.47
C ASP A 191 4.40 -17.78 20.82
N LYS A 192 4.96 -18.94 21.16
CA LYS A 192 5.76 -19.12 22.39
C LYS A 192 7.08 -18.35 22.32
N GLU A 193 7.74 -18.39 21.17
CA GLU A 193 8.93 -17.59 20.88
C GLU A 193 8.61 -16.10 20.92
N MET A 194 7.49 -15.68 20.34
CA MET A 194 7.02 -14.30 20.32
C MET A 194 6.84 -13.74 21.74
N HIS A 195 6.15 -14.48 22.62
CA HIS A 195 6.01 -14.10 24.04
C HIS A 195 7.37 -13.97 24.75
N ALA A 196 8.34 -14.84 24.46
CA ALA A 196 9.68 -14.77 25.06
C ALA A 196 10.48 -13.55 24.57
N VAL A 197 10.35 -13.18 23.30
CA VAL A 197 10.96 -11.96 22.73
C VAL A 197 10.29 -10.72 23.31
N PHE A 198 8.95 -10.65 23.33
CA PHE A 198 8.18 -9.50 23.84
C PHE A 198 8.45 -9.24 25.33
N LYS A 199 8.54 -10.30 26.14
CA LYS A 199 8.94 -10.20 27.56
C LYS A 199 10.33 -9.61 27.74
N SER A 200 11.27 -9.89 26.83
CA SER A 200 12.60 -9.27 26.86
C SER A 200 12.56 -7.82 26.35
N LEU A 201 11.77 -7.53 25.32
CA LEU A 201 11.64 -6.20 24.73
C LEU A 201 11.11 -5.17 25.73
N GLY A 202 10.14 -5.55 26.57
CA GLY A 202 9.63 -4.71 27.66
C GLY A 202 10.65 -4.42 28.77
N GLN A 203 11.83 -5.05 28.76
CA GLN A 203 12.92 -4.80 29.72
C GLN A 203 14.05 -3.92 29.15
N ILE A 204 13.86 -3.36 27.95
CA ILE A 204 14.85 -2.50 27.31
C ILE A 204 15.02 -1.18 28.07
N GLN A 205 16.26 -0.81 28.35
CA GLN A 205 16.63 0.51 28.87
C GLN A 205 17.66 1.12 27.92
N HIS A 206 17.39 2.32 27.43
CA HIS A 206 18.33 3.08 26.59
C HIS A 206 18.03 4.58 26.69
N PRO A 207 19.04 5.48 26.78
CA PRO A 207 18.82 6.92 26.80
C PRO A 207 18.01 7.43 25.60
N TYR A 208 18.14 6.80 24.43
CA TYR A 208 17.58 7.25 23.15
C TYR A 208 16.50 6.33 22.53
N ILE A 209 15.96 5.38 23.31
CA ILE A 209 14.80 4.56 22.91
C ILE A 209 13.66 4.89 23.88
N GLN A 210 12.42 4.97 23.39
CA GLN A 210 11.26 5.21 24.24
C GLN A 210 10.95 3.97 25.09
N PRO A 211 10.87 4.10 26.43
CA PRO A 211 10.40 3.02 27.30
C PRO A 211 9.04 2.47 26.88
N ILE A 212 8.82 1.20 27.19
CA ILE A 212 7.56 0.49 26.94
C ILE A 212 6.94 0.20 28.30
N GLU A 213 5.77 0.77 28.57
CA GLU A 213 5.06 0.61 29.84
C GLU A 213 4.25 -0.71 29.89
N LEU A 214 3.79 -1.17 28.73
CA LEU A 214 3.13 -2.47 28.56
C LEU A 214 3.44 -3.04 27.17
N CYS A 215 3.71 -4.35 27.10
CA CYS A 215 4.03 -5.05 25.86
C CYS A 215 3.37 -6.43 25.89
N LEU A 216 2.28 -6.61 25.14
CA LEU A 216 1.51 -7.86 25.06
C LEU A 216 1.43 -8.33 23.62
N CYS A 217 1.45 -9.64 23.41
CA CYS A 217 1.25 -10.29 22.11
C CYS A 217 0.15 -11.35 22.22
N THR A 218 -0.54 -11.63 21.12
CA THR A 218 -1.53 -12.72 21.00
C THR A 218 -1.16 -13.64 19.83
N ASP A 219 -2.09 -14.47 19.38
CA ASP A 219 -2.06 -15.27 18.15
C ASP A 219 -2.07 -14.45 16.84
N ILE A 220 -2.58 -13.21 16.84
CA ILE A 220 -2.79 -12.39 15.62
C ILE A 220 -2.06 -11.04 15.58
N GLY A 221 -1.62 -10.51 16.72
CA GLY A 221 -1.00 -9.19 16.80
C GLY A 221 -0.50 -8.84 18.21
N ALA A 222 -0.19 -7.57 18.43
CA ALA A 222 0.35 -7.10 19.70
C ALA A 222 -0.17 -5.71 20.11
N LEU A 223 -0.28 -5.51 21.42
CA LEU A 223 -0.53 -4.22 22.06
C LEU A 223 0.77 -3.72 22.72
N VAL A 224 1.18 -2.52 22.36
CA VAL A 224 2.30 -1.82 23.01
C VAL A 224 1.82 -0.47 23.55
N ALA A 225 2.06 -0.19 24.82
CA ALA A 225 1.69 1.06 25.48
C ALA A 225 2.92 1.85 25.95
N ARG A 226 2.84 3.18 25.83
CA ARG A 226 3.90 4.14 26.15
C ARG A 226 3.31 5.40 26.76
N ILE A 227 4.08 6.13 27.56
CA ILE A 227 3.70 7.50 27.96
C ILE A 227 3.51 8.35 26.69
N SER A 228 2.43 9.13 26.64
CA SER A 228 2.01 9.95 25.50
C SER A 228 2.80 11.25 25.43
N HIS A 229 3.11 11.67 24.20
CA HIS A 229 3.94 12.85 23.92
C HIS A 229 3.14 13.92 23.20
N LYS A 230 2.86 15.03 23.89
CA LYS A 230 1.94 16.09 23.44
C LYS A 230 2.41 16.81 22.16
N ASN A 231 3.71 16.84 21.93
CA ASN A 231 4.34 17.44 20.74
C ASN A 231 4.37 16.48 19.54
N GLY A 232 4.07 15.19 19.74
CA GLY A 232 4.12 14.16 18.70
C GLY A 232 5.54 13.84 18.26
N THR A 233 5.67 13.50 16.97
CA THR A 233 6.91 13.00 16.38
C THR A 233 7.73 14.10 15.72
N LEU A 234 8.99 13.81 15.40
CA LEU A 234 9.82 14.67 14.57
C LEU A 234 9.13 15.01 13.24
N ARG A 235 8.36 14.09 12.63
CA ARG A 235 7.59 14.42 11.41
C ARG A 235 6.47 15.43 11.68
N ASP A 236 5.76 15.33 12.80
CA ASP A 236 4.75 16.33 13.19
C ASP A 236 5.43 17.71 13.39
N LEU A 237 6.62 17.75 14.02
CA LEU A 237 7.41 18.96 14.23
C LEU A 237 7.88 19.62 12.92
N LEU A 238 8.43 18.85 11.97
CA LEU A 238 8.94 19.37 10.69
C LEU A 238 7.80 19.89 9.80
N SER A 239 6.66 19.18 9.79
CA SER A 239 5.46 19.54 9.00
C SER A 239 4.58 20.63 9.64
N GLY A 240 4.81 20.98 10.90
CA GLY A 240 3.93 21.85 11.69
C GLY A 240 2.54 21.24 11.95
N ALA A 241 2.42 19.91 11.93
CA ALA A 241 1.16 19.19 12.08
C ALA A 241 0.74 19.04 13.55
N LYS A 242 -0.57 18.87 13.78
CA LYS A 242 -1.12 18.59 15.12
C LYS A 242 -1.17 17.06 15.33
N PRO A 243 -0.48 16.46 16.33
CA PRO A 243 -0.24 15.01 16.37
C PRO A 243 -1.48 14.11 16.31
N ARG A 244 -2.56 14.49 17.02
CA ARG A 244 -3.86 13.77 17.04
C ARG A 244 -4.73 13.97 15.78
N GLN A 245 -4.24 14.59 14.69
CA GLN A 245 -4.93 14.63 13.39
C GLN A 245 -4.61 13.38 12.54
N SER A 246 -5.54 12.98 11.68
CA SER A 246 -5.34 11.82 10.78
C SER A 246 -4.15 12.03 9.83
N PHE A 247 -3.45 10.94 9.50
CA PHE A 247 -2.23 10.89 8.71
C PHE A 247 -2.38 11.61 7.36
N LEU A 248 -3.50 11.36 6.65
CA LEU A 248 -3.84 12.07 5.41
C LEU A 248 -3.84 13.59 5.61
N LYS A 249 -4.49 14.08 6.66
CA LYS A 249 -4.62 15.51 6.94
C LYS A 249 -3.32 16.16 7.41
N LYS A 250 -2.45 15.40 8.09
CA LYS A 250 -1.14 15.89 8.55
C LYS A 250 -0.14 16.02 7.40
N TYR A 251 -0.12 15.05 6.49
CA TYR A 251 1.00 14.86 5.57
C TYR A 251 0.66 14.84 4.08
N GLY A 252 -0.62 14.79 3.69
CA GLY A 252 -1.00 14.83 2.28
C GLY A 252 -0.54 16.12 1.58
N ASN A 253 -0.82 17.26 2.21
CA ASN A 253 -0.33 18.57 1.79
C ASN A 253 0.04 19.38 3.06
N PRO A 254 1.23 19.15 3.65
CA PRO A 254 1.63 19.77 4.91
C PRO A 254 1.82 21.27 4.73
N LYS A 255 1.47 22.06 5.77
CA LYS A 255 1.55 23.53 5.72
C LYS A 255 2.90 24.09 6.17
N GLY A 256 3.71 23.29 6.86
CA GLY A 256 5.03 23.65 7.34
C GLY A 256 6.12 22.81 6.68
N HIS A 257 7.28 23.43 6.48
CA HIS A 257 8.51 22.80 6.03
C HIS A 257 9.68 23.30 6.88
N LYS A 258 9.60 23.03 8.20
CA LYS A 258 10.60 23.50 9.15
C LYS A 258 11.88 22.67 8.99
N THR A 259 12.98 23.32 8.67
CA THR A 259 14.33 22.74 8.71
C THR A 259 14.90 22.78 10.14
N LEU A 260 15.86 21.91 10.45
CA LEU A 260 16.62 21.95 11.70
C LEU A 260 17.98 22.63 11.51
N ALA A 261 18.50 23.24 12.57
CA ALA A 261 19.83 23.84 12.55
C ALA A 261 20.92 22.76 12.50
N PRO A 262 22.11 23.02 11.93
CA PRO A 262 23.11 21.97 11.68
C PRO A 262 23.61 21.27 12.95
N ASN A 263 23.70 22.01 14.06
CA ASN A 263 24.00 21.48 15.39
C ASN A 263 22.90 20.53 15.92
N GLN A 264 21.62 20.81 15.64
CA GLN A 264 20.51 19.91 15.98
C GLN A 264 20.54 18.64 15.12
N ILE A 265 20.83 18.77 13.81
CA ILE A 265 20.98 17.62 12.90
C ILE A 265 22.14 16.72 13.36
N ALA A 266 23.28 17.32 13.75
CA ALA A 266 24.41 16.60 14.32
C ALA A 266 24.04 15.90 15.64
N LEU A 267 23.40 16.61 16.57
CA LEU A 267 22.99 16.08 17.87
C LEU A 267 22.01 14.92 17.74
N TYR A 268 20.88 15.14 17.07
CA TYR A 268 19.85 14.12 16.92
C TYR A 268 20.36 12.96 16.05
N GLY A 269 21.12 13.23 15.00
CA GLY A 269 21.74 12.21 14.17
C GLY A 269 22.69 11.31 14.97
N ARG A 270 23.54 11.90 15.83
CA ARG A 270 24.41 11.13 16.75
C ARG A 270 23.60 10.26 17.71
N GLN A 271 22.57 10.82 18.34
CA GLN A 271 21.71 10.07 19.29
C GLN A 271 20.95 8.91 18.62
N ILE A 272 20.49 9.09 17.38
CA ILE A 272 19.88 8.02 16.57
C ILE A 272 20.91 6.91 16.29
N LEU A 273 22.13 7.27 15.87
CA LEU A 273 23.20 6.30 15.59
C LEU A 273 23.57 5.45 16.82
N GLU A 274 23.64 6.05 18.02
CA GLU A 274 23.88 5.29 19.27
C GLU A 274 22.73 4.28 19.54
N ALA A 275 21.47 4.69 19.32
CA ALA A 275 20.31 3.81 19.50
C ALA A 275 20.29 2.65 18.49
N LEU A 276 20.57 2.93 17.21
CA LEU A 276 20.68 1.91 16.18
C LEU A 276 21.85 0.95 16.48
N LYS A 277 23.02 1.47 16.88
CA LYS A 277 24.17 0.65 17.29
C LYS A 277 23.80 -0.31 18.42
N PHE A 278 23.08 0.18 19.43
CA PHE A 278 22.61 -0.66 20.54
C PHE A 278 21.67 -1.77 20.06
N LEU A 279 20.75 -1.48 19.12
CA LEU A 279 19.85 -2.51 18.57
C LEU A 279 20.62 -3.57 17.75
N HIS A 280 21.59 -3.15 16.94
CA HIS A 280 22.47 -4.04 16.17
C HIS A 280 23.35 -4.91 17.09
N ASP A 281 24.00 -4.33 18.10
CA ASP A 281 24.78 -5.04 19.12
C ASP A 281 23.96 -6.11 19.88
N LYS A 282 22.63 -5.93 19.95
CA LYS A 282 21.69 -6.87 20.58
C LYS A 282 21.05 -7.85 19.60
N GLY A 283 21.24 -7.67 18.29
CA GLY A 283 20.60 -8.47 17.24
C GLY A 283 19.09 -8.27 17.14
N ILE A 284 18.59 -7.07 17.47
CA ILE A 284 17.17 -6.74 17.33
C ILE A 284 16.91 -6.19 15.92
N PRO A 285 15.99 -6.79 15.13
CA PRO A 285 15.60 -6.23 13.84
C PRO A 285 14.84 -4.92 14.05
N TYR A 286 15.41 -3.79 13.62
CA TYR A 286 14.67 -2.52 13.54
C TYR A 286 14.13 -2.28 12.15
N GLY A 287 14.88 -1.69 11.22
CA GLY A 287 14.43 -1.41 9.85
C GLY A 287 13.30 -0.37 9.72
N HIS A 288 12.78 0.13 10.85
CA HIS A 288 11.58 0.99 10.92
C HIS A 288 11.89 2.45 11.24
N LEU A 289 13.15 2.88 11.10
CA LEU A 289 13.53 4.27 11.29
C LEU A 289 12.83 5.18 10.27
N HIS A 290 12.07 6.15 10.77
CA HIS A 290 11.58 7.31 10.02
C HIS A 290 11.28 8.43 11.01
N SER A 291 11.16 9.68 10.55
CA SER A 291 10.84 10.84 11.39
C SER A 291 9.52 10.70 12.16
N GLY A 292 8.54 9.97 11.59
CA GLY A 292 7.31 9.59 12.30
C GLY A 292 7.46 8.51 13.39
N ASN A 293 8.68 8.00 13.61
CA ASN A 293 9.06 7.01 14.64
C ASN A 293 10.15 7.59 15.58
N ILE A 294 10.31 8.91 15.58
CA ILE A 294 11.25 9.64 16.44
C ILE A 294 10.43 10.66 17.23
N ILE A 295 10.65 10.73 18.54
CA ILE A 295 10.21 11.85 19.39
C ILE A 295 11.44 12.65 19.81
N ILE A 296 11.28 13.96 19.99
CA ILE A 296 12.31 14.84 20.56
C ILE A 296 11.72 15.54 21.76
N GLU A 297 12.35 15.35 22.91
CA GLU A 297 11.97 15.96 24.18
C GLU A 297 13.25 16.49 24.86
N HIS A 298 13.31 17.78 25.19
CA HIS A 298 14.49 18.43 25.81
C HIS A 298 15.82 18.09 25.11
N ASP A 299 15.86 18.24 23.77
CA ASP A 299 16.99 17.88 22.89
C ASP A 299 17.45 16.40 22.94
N ARG A 300 16.57 15.51 23.43
CA ARG A 300 16.77 14.07 23.46
C ARG A 300 15.83 13.36 22.49
N VAL A 301 16.42 12.64 21.54
CA VAL A 301 15.76 11.67 20.66
C VAL A 301 15.24 10.50 21.49
N LYS A 302 14.05 10.03 21.15
CA LYS A 302 13.51 8.72 21.55
C LYS A 302 13.03 7.98 20.31
N LEU A 303 13.67 6.86 19.97
CA LEU A 303 13.16 5.95 18.95
C LEU A 303 11.91 5.21 19.45
N LEU A 304 10.89 5.16 18.60
CA LEU A 304 9.65 4.41 18.79
C LEU A 304 9.68 3.09 18.02
N ASP A 305 8.64 2.28 18.22
CA ASP A 305 8.21 1.28 17.23
C ASP A 305 9.24 0.15 16.96
N ILE A 306 10.13 -0.12 17.93
CA ILE A 306 11.18 -1.16 17.87
C ILE A 306 10.62 -2.58 17.78
N GLU A 307 9.37 -2.79 18.21
CA GLU A 307 8.61 -4.03 18.10
C GLU A 307 8.29 -4.41 16.66
N ASN A 308 8.20 -3.44 15.74
CA ASN A 308 7.66 -3.67 14.40
C ASN A 308 8.47 -4.70 13.59
N GLY A 309 9.80 -4.73 13.75
CA GLY A 309 10.66 -5.69 13.05
C GLY A 309 10.51 -7.12 13.57
N ILE A 310 10.04 -7.28 14.81
CA ILE A 310 9.69 -8.56 15.44
C ILE A 310 8.26 -8.96 15.05
N LEU A 311 7.35 -7.99 14.96
CA LEU A 311 5.98 -8.15 14.44
C LEU A 311 5.93 -8.50 12.94
N GLY A 312 7.05 -8.31 12.24
CA GLY A 312 7.18 -8.65 10.82
C GLY A 312 6.37 -7.75 9.89
N VAL A 313 6.00 -6.55 10.33
CA VAL A 313 5.28 -5.58 9.49
C VAL A 313 6.23 -4.92 8.49
N PRO A 314 5.78 -4.54 7.29
CA PRO A 314 6.65 -3.91 6.30
C PRO A 314 7.11 -2.50 6.73
N SER A 315 8.31 -2.13 6.28
CA SER A 315 8.96 -0.86 6.58
C SER A 315 8.44 0.28 5.72
N PHE A 316 8.36 1.51 6.25
CA PHE A 316 7.88 2.69 5.52
C PHE A 316 8.65 2.91 4.21
N TYR A 317 9.97 2.76 4.23
CA TYR A 317 10.84 2.89 3.07
C TYR A 317 11.04 1.60 2.25
N ARG A 318 10.28 0.52 2.52
CA ARG A 318 10.40 -0.77 1.81
C ARG A 318 10.27 -0.63 0.28
N PRO A 319 9.29 0.11 -0.28
CA PRO A 319 9.18 0.32 -1.74
C PRO A 319 10.41 1.00 -2.38
N TYR A 320 11.22 1.68 -1.57
CA TYR A 320 12.42 2.37 -2.04
C TYR A 320 13.66 1.46 -1.96
N PHE A 321 13.97 0.87 -0.81
CA PHE A 321 15.17 0.03 -0.68
C PHE A 321 15.08 -1.31 -1.44
N MET A 322 13.87 -1.82 -1.70
CA MET A 322 13.69 -3.00 -2.57
C MET A 322 14.19 -2.79 -4.01
N GLN A 323 14.51 -1.57 -4.42
CA GLN A 323 15.07 -1.28 -5.74
C GLN A 323 16.60 -1.47 -5.80
N HIS A 324 17.27 -1.57 -4.65
CA HIS A 324 18.71 -1.41 -4.51
C HIS A 324 19.40 -2.67 -3.97
N LYS A 325 20.02 -3.47 -4.86
CA LYS A 325 20.65 -4.78 -4.53
C LYS A 325 21.64 -4.73 -3.34
N LYS A 326 22.28 -3.59 -3.06
CA LYS A 326 23.24 -3.47 -1.96
C LYS A 326 22.60 -3.26 -0.59
N ILE A 327 21.34 -2.83 -0.54
CA ILE A 327 20.56 -2.65 0.69
C ILE A 327 19.81 -3.96 0.91
N ASN A 328 20.51 -4.97 1.43
CA ASN A 328 20.03 -6.35 1.46
C ASN A 328 20.14 -7.04 2.83
N ASN A 329 20.61 -6.31 3.84
CA ASN A 329 20.62 -6.72 5.24
C ASN A 329 19.99 -5.63 6.12
N LEU A 330 19.53 -5.97 7.32
CA LEU A 330 18.80 -5.01 8.15
C LEU A 330 19.66 -3.81 8.57
N ASP A 331 20.96 -4.02 8.82
CA ASP A 331 21.89 -2.94 9.15
C ASP A 331 21.95 -1.87 8.04
N SER A 332 22.01 -2.29 6.77
CA SER A 332 21.97 -1.41 5.61
C SER A 332 20.61 -0.75 5.41
N VAL A 333 19.51 -1.43 5.78
CA VAL A 333 18.17 -0.82 5.78
C VAL A 333 18.10 0.30 6.81
N ASP A 334 18.61 0.10 8.03
CA ASP A 334 18.64 1.14 9.06
C ASP A 334 19.51 2.34 8.64
N VAL A 335 20.68 2.11 8.04
CA VAL A 335 21.53 3.20 7.50
C VAL A 335 20.83 3.95 6.37
N TYR A 336 20.13 3.25 5.47
CA TYR A 336 19.36 3.88 4.40
C TYR A 336 18.22 4.74 4.94
N CYS A 337 17.46 4.20 5.89
CA CYS A 337 16.40 4.90 6.61
C CYS A 337 16.93 6.12 7.38
N PHE A 338 18.13 6.02 7.97
CA PHE A 338 18.82 7.13 8.62
C PHE A 338 19.15 8.25 7.63
N GLY A 339 19.62 7.93 6.41
CA GLY A 339 19.81 8.90 5.34
C GLY A 339 18.53 9.68 5.01
N HIS A 340 17.38 8.99 4.91
CA HIS A 340 16.07 9.63 4.70
C HIS A 340 15.67 10.56 5.86
N VAL A 341 15.94 10.17 7.10
CA VAL A 341 15.68 11.03 8.28
C VAL A 341 16.59 12.27 8.28
N LEU A 342 17.88 12.10 7.97
CA LEU A 342 18.81 13.22 7.81
C LEU A 342 18.36 14.20 6.71
N TYR A 343 17.91 13.68 5.57
CA TYR A 343 17.36 14.49 4.47
C TYR A 343 16.15 15.30 4.95
N GLU A 344 15.17 14.64 5.60
CA GLU A 344 13.95 15.30 6.06
C GLU A 344 14.24 16.38 7.13
N MET A 345 15.21 16.17 8.01
CA MET A 345 15.65 17.19 8.97
C MET A 345 16.34 18.39 8.32
N ALA A 346 17.10 18.18 7.23
CA ALA A 346 17.82 19.24 6.53
C ALA A 346 16.91 20.07 5.60
N PHE A 347 15.92 19.44 4.96
CA PHE A 347 15.07 20.07 3.95
C PHE A 347 13.63 20.38 4.42
N GLY A 348 13.21 19.89 5.60
CA GLY A 348 11.85 20.10 6.12
C GLY A 348 10.76 19.37 5.34
N SER A 349 11.14 18.46 4.45
CA SER A 349 10.26 17.66 3.60
C SER A 349 10.86 16.27 3.37
N PRO A 350 10.06 15.19 3.36
CA PRO A 350 10.55 13.85 3.09
C PRO A 350 11.05 13.74 1.64
N LEU A 351 12.06 12.89 1.41
CA LEU A 351 12.45 12.51 0.06
C LEU A 351 11.38 11.55 -0.49
N HIS A 352 10.75 11.93 -1.61
CA HIS A 352 9.71 11.13 -2.27
C HIS A 352 10.27 10.08 -3.25
N GLU A 353 11.59 10.05 -3.42
CA GLU A 353 12.33 9.17 -4.33
C GLU A 353 13.17 8.13 -3.59
N SER A 354 13.56 7.08 -4.31
CA SER A 354 14.43 6.03 -3.75
C SER A 354 15.91 6.43 -3.64
N VAL A 355 16.30 7.55 -4.25
CA VAL A 355 17.65 8.14 -4.25
C VAL A 355 17.53 9.66 -4.32
N ALA A 356 18.55 10.37 -3.84
CA ALA A 356 18.65 11.82 -3.91
C ALA A 356 19.74 12.22 -4.92
N ASP A 357 19.33 12.52 -6.15
CA ASP A 357 20.20 13.12 -7.16
C ASP A 357 20.33 14.64 -6.94
N ASN A 358 21.48 15.19 -7.34
CA ASN A 358 21.76 16.63 -7.33
C ASN A 358 21.45 17.34 -6.00
N ILE A 359 21.79 16.71 -4.86
CA ILE A 359 21.52 17.22 -3.52
C ILE A 359 22.01 18.68 -3.38
N GLN A 360 21.10 19.57 -3.00
CA GLN A 360 21.39 20.99 -2.77
C GLN A 360 22.46 21.16 -1.67
N THR A 361 23.20 22.26 -1.73
CA THR A 361 24.27 22.55 -0.77
C THR A 361 23.71 22.68 0.64
N CYS A 362 24.09 21.74 1.51
CA CYS A 362 23.72 21.70 2.92
C CYS A 362 24.90 21.09 3.73
N PRO A 363 24.99 21.35 5.05
CA PRO A 363 26.12 20.90 5.86
C PRO A 363 26.35 19.38 5.89
N ILE A 364 25.28 18.59 5.67
CA ILE A 364 25.34 17.13 5.64
C ILE A 364 25.43 16.53 4.22
N LYS A 365 25.62 17.35 3.18
CA LYS A 365 25.59 16.90 1.76
C LYS A 365 26.51 15.70 1.49
N ASN A 366 27.70 15.67 2.08
CA ASN A 366 28.65 14.57 1.90
C ASN A 366 28.14 13.25 2.51
N ILE A 367 27.46 13.31 3.66
CA ILE A 367 26.86 12.14 4.33
C ILE A 367 25.65 11.67 3.54
N LEU A 368 24.78 12.59 3.10
CA LEU A 368 23.64 12.25 2.24
C LEU A 368 24.10 11.61 0.92
N ASN A 369 25.15 12.14 0.28
CA ASN A 369 25.73 11.53 -0.93
C ASN A 369 26.27 10.11 -0.66
N ARG A 370 26.84 9.84 0.53
CA ARG A 370 27.33 8.51 0.92
C ARG A 370 26.22 7.49 1.23
N ILE A 371 24.97 7.92 1.39
CA ILE A 371 23.84 7.04 1.76
C ILE A 371 22.76 6.98 0.67
N LEU A 372 22.35 8.12 0.11
CA LEU A 372 21.18 8.27 -0.76
C LEU A 372 21.51 8.53 -2.24
N SER A 373 22.77 8.72 -2.64
CA SER A 373 23.09 8.85 -4.07
C SER A 373 22.84 7.55 -4.83
N PRO A 374 22.57 7.59 -6.16
CA PRO A 374 22.51 6.38 -6.97
C PRO A 374 23.77 5.53 -6.86
N GLU A 375 24.94 6.14 -6.71
CA GLU A 375 26.24 5.49 -6.61
C GLU A 375 26.38 4.74 -5.27
N ALA A 376 26.00 5.38 -4.16
CA ALA A 376 25.96 4.72 -2.84
C ALA A 376 25.05 3.50 -2.85
N CYS A 377 23.81 3.64 -3.34
CA CYS A 377 22.85 2.53 -3.42
C CYS A 377 23.27 1.40 -4.39
N LYS A 378 24.18 1.65 -5.34
CA LYS A 378 24.79 0.63 -6.23
C LYS A 378 26.03 -0.04 -5.63
N ASN A 379 26.83 0.69 -4.84
CA ASN A 379 28.15 0.25 -4.38
C ASN A 379 28.11 -0.37 -2.97
N GLY A 380 27.34 0.22 -2.06
CA GLY A 380 27.28 -0.13 -0.64
C GLY A 380 27.16 1.13 0.21
N LEU A 381 26.52 0.99 1.38
CA LEU A 381 26.34 2.09 2.34
C LEU A 381 27.45 2.02 3.42
N PRO A 382 27.80 3.15 4.07
CA PRO A 382 28.67 3.14 5.24
C PRO A 382 28.04 2.34 6.39
N THR A 383 28.86 1.82 7.30
CA THR A 383 28.39 1.22 8.55
C THR A 383 28.01 2.29 9.59
N ILE A 384 27.30 1.90 10.64
CA ILE A 384 27.06 2.79 11.79
C ILE A 384 28.36 3.23 12.46
N ALA A 385 29.39 2.38 12.51
CA ALA A 385 30.70 2.75 13.04
C ALA A 385 31.40 3.83 12.20
N ASP A 386 31.31 3.74 10.86
CA ASP A 386 31.84 4.77 9.96
C ASP A 386 31.11 6.11 10.14
N LEU A 387 29.81 6.08 10.40
CA LEU A 387 29.00 7.28 10.64
C LEU A 387 29.25 7.88 12.04
N LEU A 388 29.36 7.07 13.09
CA LEU A 388 29.73 7.54 14.44
C LEU A 388 31.14 8.15 14.50
N SER A 389 32.02 7.77 13.56
CA SER A 389 33.38 8.29 13.41
C SER A 389 33.44 9.55 12.52
N ASP A 390 32.42 9.82 11.70
CA ASP A 390 32.36 10.98 10.82
C ASP A 390 32.42 12.28 11.64
N GLN A 391 33.21 13.26 11.18
CA GLN A 391 33.47 14.51 11.91
C GLN A 391 32.19 15.26 12.30
N PHE A 392 31.12 15.13 11.50
CA PHE A 392 29.84 15.77 11.78
C PHE A 392 29.13 15.19 13.01
N PHE A 393 29.37 13.92 13.36
CA PHE A 393 28.74 13.24 14.49
C PHE A 393 29.71 12.92 15.65
N SER A 394 31.03 12.86 15.40
CA SER A 394 32.04 12.56 16.42
C SER A 394 32.37 13.76 17.32
N GLY A 395 32.22 14.99 16.82
CA GLY A 395 32.38 16.22 17.62
C GLY A 395 31.21 16.56 18.55
N VAL A 396 30.14 15.75 18.58
CA VAL A 396 28.94 16.00 19.39
C VAL A 396 29.12 15.45 20.81
N HIS A 397 29.09 16.33 21.81
CA HIS A 397 29.02 15.91 23.21
C HIS A 397 27.60 15.46 23.58
N LEU A 398 27.46 14.23 24.09
CA LEU A 398 26.18 13.68 24.54
C LEU A 398 25.99 13.87 26.05
N THR A 399 24.92 14.56 26.44
CA THR A 399 24.57 14.78 27.85
C THR A 399 23.76 13.59 28.39
N LEU A 400 24.41 12.71 29.16
CA LEU A 400 23.76 11.59 29.83
C LEU A 400 23.45 11.92 31.30
N LEU A 401 22.28 11.51 31.77
CA LEU A 401 21.87 11.58 33.17
C LEU A 401 22.44 10.37 33.96
N PRO A 402 22.63 10.46 35.29
CA PRO A 402 23.06 9.31 36.10
C PRO A 402 22.10 8.10 36.06
N THR A 403 20.85 8.34 35.66
CA THR A 403 19.81 7.31 35.45
C THR A 403 19.82 6.69 34.05
N ASP A 404 20.53 7.29 33.08
CA ASP A 404 20.62 6.75 31.71
C ASP A 404 21.44 5.46 31.71
N LYS A 405 20.81 4.38 31.25
CA LYS A 405 21.43 3.06 31.10
C LYS A 405 21.12 2.50 29.73
N ALA A 406 22.14 1.97 29.06
CA ALA A 406 22.00 1.18 27.84
C ALA A 406 22.07 -0.31 28.20
N HIS A 407 20.93 -0.89 28.59
CA HIS A 407 20.85 -2.25 29.10
C HIS A 407 19.70 -3.05 28.48
N LEU A 408 20.02 -4.27 28.08
CA LEU A 408 19.05 -5.31 27.73
C LEU A 408 19.72 -6.68 27.91
N LYS A 409 19.03 -7.58 28.60
CA LYS A 409 19.43 -8.98 28.81
C LYS A 409 18.54 -9.90 27.99
N LEU A 410 19.09 -10.46 26.92
CA LEU A 410 18.42 -11.46 26.08
C LEU A 410 18.86 -12.87 26.48
N PRO A 411 17.94 -13.80 26.80
CA PRO A 411 18.23 -15.23 26.91
C PRO A 411 18.90 -15.79 25.65
N ALA A 412 19.73 -16.83 25.77
CA ALA A 412 20.44 -17.41 24.63
C ALA A 412 19.47 -17.92 23.54
N SER A 413 18.38 -18.58 23.94
CA SER A 413 17.30 -19.01 23.03
C SER A 413 16.66 -17.84 22.28
N VAL A 414 16.36 -16.74 22.97
CA VAL A 414 15.80 -15.52 22.34
C VAL A 414 16.76 -14.94 21.30
N LYS A 415 18.07 -14.87 21.60
CA LYS A 415 19.07 -14.42 20.63
C LYS A 415 19.13 -15.31 19.38
N GLU A 416 19.05 -16.63 19.56
CA GLU A 416 19.07 -17.59 18.45
C GLU A 416 17.83 -17.42 17.54
N GLN A 417 16.64 -17.22 18.13
CA GLN A 417 15.41 -17.03 17.36
C GLN A 417 15.33 -15.66 16.68
N LEU A 418 15.87 -14.60 17.31
CA LEU A 418 16.05 -13.31 16.66
C LEU A 418 16.98 -13.45 15.44
N LYS A 419 18.12 -14.15 15.58
CA LYS A 419 19.02 -14.41 14.45
C LYS A 419 18.32 -15.15 13.29
N LYS A 420 17.63 -16.25 13.59
CA LYS A 420 16.85 -17.01 12.57
C LYS A 420 15.76 -16.15 11.91
N THR A 421 15.18 -15.21 12.66
CA THR A 421 14.18 -14.26 12.12
C THR A 421 14.83 -13.27 11.17
N VAL A 422 15.96 -12.65 11.55
CA VAL A 422 16.76 -11.77 10.68
C VAL A 422 17.18 -12.50 9.39
N ASP A 423 17.74 -13.71 9.49
CA ASP A 423 18.17 -14.52 8.34
C ASP A 423 17.01 -14.75 7.34
N LYS A 424 15.80 -15.01 7.83
CA LYS A 424 14.59 -15.20 7.00
C LYS A 424 14.08 -13.89 6.37
N ILE A 425 14.07 -12.78 7.11
CA ILE A 425 13.69 -11.45 6.61
C ILE A 425 14.61 -11.04 5.46
N GLU A 426 15.92 -11.18 5.66
CA GLU A 426 16.90 -10.87 4.63
C GLU A 426 16.84 -11.81 3.42
N GLY A 427 16.53 -13.09 3.65
CA GLY A 427 16.27 -14.06 2.58
C GLY A 427 15.15 -13.57 1.66
N ARG A 428 13.98 -13.26 2.23
CA ARG A 428 12.84 -12.70 1.48
C ARG A 428 13.21 -11.43 0.73
N LEU A 429 13.90 -10.49 1.38
CA LEU A 429 14.35 -9.25 0.74
C LEU A 429 15.26 -9.53 -0.49
N LYS A 430 16.23 -10.44 -0.36
CA LYS A 430 17.16 -10.82 -1.44
C LYS A 430 16.42 -11.48 -2.61
N GLU A 431 15.41 -12.29 -2.33
CA GLU A 431 14.55 -12.96 -3.32
C GLU A 431 13.64 -11.96 -4.07
N GLU A 432 12.91 -11.10 -3.35
CA GLU A 432 12.06 -10.08 -3.97
C GLU A 432 12.89 -9.08 -4.79
N GLN A 433 14.06 -8.66 -4.31
CA GLN A 433 15.01 -7.87 -5.10
C GLN A 433 15.50 -8.60 -6.36
N LYS A 434 15.62 -9.94 -6.35
CA LYS A 434 15.97 -10.73 -7.53
C LYS A 434 14.80 -10.73 -8.53
N MET A 435 13.58 -10.91 -8.06
CA MET A 435 12.34 -10.85 -8.86
C MET A 435 12.20 -9.48 -9.54
N ILE A 436 12.29 -8.39 -8.77
CA ILE A 436 12.21 -7.00 -9.29
C ILE A 436 13.26 -6.75 -10.38
N ARG A 437 14.52 -7.20 -10.18
CA ARG A 437 15.58 -7.03 -11.18
C ARG A 437 15.37 -7.89 -12.43
N SER A 438 14.88 -9.12 -12.27
CA SER A 438 14.52 -9.98 -13.41
C SER A 438 13.45 -9.33 -14.27
N GLN A 439 12.44 -8.75 -13.64
CA GLN A 439 11.32 -8.17 -14.35
C GLN A 439 11.59 -6.77 -14.91
N LYS A 440 12.39 -5.93 -14.23
CA LYS A 440 12.94 -4.69 -14.83
C LYS A 440 13.74 -4.97 -16.10
N ARG A 441 14.39 -6.15 -16.22
CA ARG A 441 15.02 -6.60 -17.47
C ARG A 441 13.99 -7.03 -18.52
N LEU A 442 12.97 -7.81 -18.13
CA LEU A 442 11.94 -8.26 -19.08
C LEU A 442 11.16 -7.09 -19.69
N VAL A 443 10.75 -6.11 -18.87
CA VAL A 443 10.07 -4.88 -19.34
C VAL A 443 10.96 -4.13 -20.32
N LYS A 444 12.25 -3.92 -20.00
CA LYS A 444 13.19 -3.26 -20.91
C LYS A 444 13.39 -4.03 -22.23
N VAL A 445 13.39 -5.37 -22.21
CA VAL A 445 13.42 -6.19 -23.41
C VAL A 445 12.14 -6.03 -24.24
N GLN A 446 10.97 -6.01 -23.59
CA GLN A 446 9.69 -5.80 -24.25
C GLN A 446 9.60 -4.40 -24.89
N GLU A 447 10.04 -3.34 -24.20
CA GLU A 447 10.15 -1.98 -24.74
C GLU A 447 11.07 -1.91 -25.96
N MET A 448 12.23 -2.58 -25.91
CA MET A 448 13.14 -2.67 -27.06
C MET A 448 12.49 -3.38 -28.26
N MET A 449 11.80 -4.51 -28.02
CA MET A 449 11.07 -5.22 -29.08
C MET A 449 9.95 -4.36 -29.69
N SER A 450 9.15 -3.67 -28.87
CA SER A 450 8.09 -2.78 -29.36
C SER A 450 8.64 -1.59 -30.17
N CYS A 451 9.75 -1.00 -29.73
CA CYS A 451 10.47 0.05 -30.47
C CYS A 451 11.01 -0.47 -31.82
N GLU A 452 11.50 -1.72 -31.86
CA GLU A 452 11.97 -2.35 -33.10
C GLU A 452 10.81 -2.67 -34.06
N GLU A 453 9.67 -3.16 -33.55
CA GLU A 453 8.45 -3.36 -34.34
C GLU A 453 7.91 -2.05 -34.93
N GLU A 454 7.94 -0.96 -34.15
CA GLU A 454 7.50 0.36 -34.59
C GLU A 454 8.41 0.89 -35.70
N LYS A 455 9.74 0.77 -35.56
CA LYS A 455 10.71 1.06 -36.64
C LYS A 455 10.43 0.22 -37.89
N LYS A 456 10.16 -1.09 -37.74
CA LYS A 456 9.80 -1.98 -38.87
C LYS A 456 8.45 -1.62 -39.51
N LYS A 457 7.49 -1.05 -38.78
CA LYS A 457 6.23 -0.52 -39.33
C LYS A 457 6.48 0.77 -40.12
N ILE A 458 7.28 1.70 -39.59
CA ILE A 458 7.66 2.95 -40.28
C ILE A 458 8.40 2.67 -41.59
N VAL A 459 9.36 1.73 -41.59
CA VAL A 459 10.11 1.35 -42.81
C VAL A 459 9.17 0.74 -43.86
N ARG A 460 8.27 -0.17 -43.48
CA ARG A 460 7.25 -0.72 -44.40
C ARG A 460 6.37 0.36 -45.01
N HIS A 461 5.83 1.26 -44.19
CA HIS A 461 4.99 2.35 -44.67
C HIS A 461 5.74 3.33 -45.60
N LYS A 462 7.04 3.56 -45.36
CA LYS A 462 7.90 4.35 -46.27
C LYS A 462 8.12 3.65 -47.62
N LEU A 463 8.37 2.34 -47.61
CA LEU A 463 8.52 1.54 -48.84
C LEU A 463 7.21 1.49 -49.64
N GLU A 464 6.08 1.27 -48.99
CA GLU A 464 4.75 1.31 -49.63
C GLU A 464 4.45 2.68 -50.27
N ARG A 465 4.85 3.78 -49.62
CA ARG A 465 4.68 5.13 -50.18
C ARG A 465 5.54 5.33 -51.42
N LEU A 466 6.82 4.93 -51.38
CA LEU A 466 7.73 4.99 -52.52
C LEU A 466 7.25 4.12 -53.69
N ALA A 467 6.73 2.93 -53.42
CA ALA A 467 6.16 2.06 -54.45
C ALA A 467 4.91 2.69 -55.10
N ARG A 468 4.03 3.32 -54.31
CA ARG A 468 2.87 4.08 -54.83
C ARG A 468 3.28 5.31 -55.63
N GLU A 469 4.37 5.99 -55.25
CA GLU A 469 4.94 7.13 -55.97
C GLU A 469 5.53 6.68 -57.33
N GLN A 470 6.35 5.62 -57.34
CA GLN A 470 6.86 5.01 -58.58
C GLN A 470 5.72 4.56 -59.49
N GLN A 471 4.72 3.83 -58.98
CA GLN A 471 3.60 3.34 -59.80
C GLN A 471 2.76 4.50 -60.39
N LYS A 472 2.65 5.64 -59.70
CA LYS A 472 2.07 6.87 -60.26
C LYS A 472 2.95 7.50 -61.34
N GLN A 473 4.27 7.44 -61.18
CA GLN A 473 5.23 7.97 -62.15
C GLN A 473 5.29 7.13 -63.43
N THR A 474 5.31 5.80 -63.32
CA THR A 474 5.16 4.88 -64.46
C THR A 474 3.86 5.13 -65.21
N ARG A 475 2.71 5.22 -64.53
CA ARG A 475 1.42 5.57 -65.16
C ARG A 475 1.39 6.95 -65.82
N ARG A 476 2.20 7.91 -65.35
CA ARG A 476 2.38 9.22 -66.01
C ARG A 476 3.24 9.12 -67.26
N LEU A 477 4.31 8.32 -67.23
CA LEU A 477 5.17 8.04 -68.39
C LEU A 477 4.43 7.25 -69.46
N GLU A 478 3.64 6.24 -69.08
CA GLU A 478 2.74 5.49 -69.98
C GLU A 478 1.72 6.43 -70.64
N LYS A 479 1.08 7.32 -69.87
CA LYS A 479 0.17 8.34 -70.43
C LYS A 479 0.88 9.35 -71.33
N ALA A 480 2.12 9.75 -71.03
CA ALA A 480 2.89 10.66 -71.87
C ALA A 480 3.29 10.00 -73.21
N ASN A 481 3.77 8.75 -73.17
CA ASN A 481 4.09 7.99 -74.37
C ASN A 481 2.85 7.70 -75.23
N SER A 482 1.68 7.55 -74.61
CA SER A 482 0.40 7.36 -75.31
C SER A 482 -0.17 8.62 -75.97
N ILE A 483 0.46 9.79 -75.81
CA ILE A 483 0.03 11.07 -76.42
C ILE A 483 0.82 11.40 -77.70
N ASN A 484 1.93 10.71 -77.98
CA ASN A 484 2.81 10.95 -79.13
C ASN A 484 2.53 10.04 -80.35
N GLY A 485 1.31 9.50 -80.48
CA GLY A 485 0.90 8.68 -81.63
C GLY A 485 -0.33 9.27 -82.33
N GLU A 486 -0.14 9.85 -83.52
CA GLU A 486 -1.26 10.35 -84.33
C GLU A 486 -2.12 9.20 -84.88
N ARG A 487 -3.42 9.31 -84.60
CA ARG A 487 -4.53 9.25 -85.56
C ARG A 487 -4.48 8.20 -86.69
N SER A 488 -5.45 7.29 -86.65
CA SER A 488 -6.14 6.82 -87.87
C SER A 488 -7.58 6.44 -87.53
N GLU A 489 -8.53 6.95 -88.31
CA GLU A 489 -9.97 6.73 -88.17
C GLU A 489 -10.41 5.52 -89.03
N SER A 490 -11.40 4.73 -88.60
CA SER A 490 -12.60 4.44 -89.43
C SER A 490 -13.67 3.52 -88.79
N VAL A 491 -14.87 4.10 -88.60
CA VAL A 491 -16.17 3.63 -89.12
C VAL A 491 -16.80 2.28 -88.64
N ASN A 492 -17.88 2.39 -87.84
CA ASN A 492 -19.16 1.61 -87.81
C ASN A 492 -19.15 0.05 -87.62
N SER A 493 -20.20 -0.63 -87.11
CA SER A 493 -21.60 -0.26 -86.79
C SER A 493 -22.28 -1.23 -85.78
N SER A 494 -23.21 -0.70 -84.97
CA SER A 494 -24.56 -1.23 -84.59
C SER A 494 -24.85 -2.62 -83.94
N ALA A 495 -25.85 -2.58 -83.04
CA ALA A 495 -26.93 -3.56 -82.76
C ALA A 495 -26.79 -4.69 -81.68
N ALA A 496 -27.26 -4.36 -80.47
CA ALA A 496 -28.37 -4.97 -79.70
C ALA A 496 -28.57 -6.51 -79.45
N THR A 497 -29.18 -6.78 -78.29
CA THR A 497 -30.13 -7.87 -77.91
C THR A 497 -29.68 -9.30 -77.46
N SER A 498 -29.69 -9.49 -76.13
CA SER A 498 -30.52 -10.45 -75.32
C SER A 498 -30.35 -12.00 -75.29
N ILE A 499 -30.21 -12.51 -74.04
CA ILE A 499 -30.88 -13.70 -73.39
C ILE A 499 -30.45 -15.15 -73.76
N GLY A 500 -30.34 -16.02 -72.72
CA GLY A 500 -30.46 -17.51 -72.80
C GLY A 500 -29.20 -18.32 -72.43
N THR A 501 -28.84 -18.58 -71.16
CA THR A 501 -29.39 -19.56 -70.18
C THR A 501 -29.11 -21.05 -70.45
N ALA A 502 -28.17 -21.68 -69.71
CA ALA A 502 -28.13 -23.12 -69.36
C ALA A 502 -27.18 -23.40 -68.16
N THR A 503 -27.37 -24.51 -67.42
CA THR A 503 -26.90 -24.82 -66.03
C THR A 503 -26.55 -26.34 -65.89
N PRO A 504 -26.25 -26.94 -64.69
CA PRO A 504 -25.30 -26.69 -63.56
C PRO A 504 -24.46 -28.01 -63.24
N PRO A 505 -23.94 -28.39 -62.02
CA PRO A 505 -23.76 -27.72 -60.71
C PRO A 505 -22.39 -27.91 -59.93
N SER A 506 -22.26 -27.20 -58.79
CA SER A 506 -21.59 -27.56 -57.49
C SER A 506 -20.06 -27.51 -57.21
N THR A 507 -19.69 -26.69 -56.19
CA THR A 507 -18.66 -26.86 -55.09
C THR A 507 -17.17 -27.06 -55.44
N THR A 508 -16.13 -26.48 -54.80
CA THR A 508 -15.86 -25.67 -53.57
C THR A 508 -14.80 -24.57 -53.87
N GLY A 509 -14.27 -23.72 -52.96
CA GLY A 509 -14.68 -23.32 -51.59
C GLY A 509 -13.60 -23.40 -50.47
N SER A 510 -12.62 -22.47 -50.37
CA SER A 510 -11.80 -22.23 -49.15
C SER A 510 -11.05 -20.88 -49.10
N ASN A 511 -11.36 -20.05 -48.09
CA ASN A 511 -10.57 -18.91 -47.59
C ASN A 511 -10.10 -19.25 -46.17
N VAL A 512 -8.91 -18.80 -45.74
CA VAL A 512 -8.39 -19.07 -44.38
C VAL A 512 -8.35 -17.79 -43.53
N PRO A 513 -9.20 -17.68 -42.48
CA PRO A 513 -9.11 -16.65 -41.44
C PRO A 513 -8.32 -17.14 -40.20
N SER A 514 -7.90 -16.20 -39.36
CA SER A 514 -7.21 -16.48 -38.08
C SER A 514 -8.16 -17.08 -37.01
N PRO A 515 -7.66 -17.92 -36.08
CA PRO A 515 -8.50 -18.58 -35.08
C PRO A 515 -9.00 -17.64 -33.97
N PRO A 516 -10.22 -17.86 -33.43
CA PRO A 516 -10.75 -17.15 -32.27
C PRO A 516 -10.18 -17.70 -30.93
N PRO A 517 -10.29 -16.94 -29.83
CA PRO A 517 -9.93 -17.44 -28.49
C PRO A 517 -10.91 -18.52 -27.98
N PRO A 518 -10.48 -19.40 -27.05
CA PRO A 518 -11.32 -20.47 -26.51
C PRO A 518 -12.46 -19.95 -25.62
N PRO A 519 -13.58 -20.68 -25.51
CA PRO A 519 -14.70 -20.31 -24.65
C PRO A 519 -14.39 -20.48 -23.15
N PRO A 520 -15.08 -19.74 -22.26
CA PRO A 520 -14.99 -19.96 -20.81
C PRO A 520 -15.59 -21.32 -20.40
N PRO A 521 -15.12 -21.92 -19.29
CA PRO A 521 -15.68 -23.17 -18.77
C PRO A 521 -17.13 -22.98 -18.27
N PRO A 522 -17.95 -24.05 -18.25
CA PRO A 522 -19.31 -24.01 -17.75
C PRO A 522 -19.36 -23.70 -16.24
N PRO A 523 -20.44 -23.07 -15.73
CA PRO A 523 -20.62 -22.86 -14.31
C PRO A 523 -20.80 -24.21 -13.57
N PRO A 524 -20.34 -24.32 -12.31
CA PRO A 524 -20.62 -25.50 -11.48
C PRO A 524 -22.13 -25.62 -11.21
N PRO A 525 -22.64 -26.84 -10.95
CA PRO A 525 -24.04 -27.05 -10.60
C PRO A 525 -24.42 -26.32 -9.30
N PRO A 526 -25.70 -26.01 -9.08
CA PRO A 526 -26.15 -25.39 -7.84
C PRO A 526 -25.80 -26.28 -6.65
N LEU A 527 -25.11 -25.73 -5.65
CA LEU A 527 -25.04 -26.33 -4.33
C LEU A 527 -26.43 -26.23 -3.70
N GLU A 528 -27.12 -27.36 -3.59
CA GLU A 528 -28.34 -27.46 -2.80
C GLU A 528 -28.04 -27.02 -1.36
N GLY A 529 -28.93 -26.20 -0.82
CA GLY A 529 -28.75 -25.60 0.50
C GLY A 529 -28.88 -26.63 1.60
N ASN A 530 -27.76 -27.26 1.97
CA ASN A 530 -27.70 -28.15 3.12
C ASN A 530 -27.71 -27.31 4.42
N VAL A 531 -28.92 -26.92 4.85
CA VAL A 531 -29.16 -26.24 6.12
C VAL A 531 -28.86 -27.22 7.25
N ALA A 532 -27.67 -27.11 7.83
CA ALA A 532 -27.36 -27.79 9.08
C ALA A 532 -28.32 -27.29 10.18
N PRO A 533 -28.91 -28.19 10.99
CA PRO A 533 -29.96 -27.82 11.93
C PRO A 533 -29.44 -26.96 13.09
N ALA A 534 -30.31 -26.09 13.61
CA ALA A 534 -30.04 -25.33 14.82
C ALA A 534 -29.81 -26.26 16.03
N PRO A 535 -28.90 -25.92 16.97
CA PRO A 535 -28.70 -26.71 18.18
C PRO A 535 -29.96 -26.68 19.07
N PRO A 536 -30.25 -27.76 19.81
CA PRO A 536 -31.48 -27.88 20.58
C PRO A 536 -31.52 -26.89 21.76
N SER A 537 -32.70 -26.31 21.98
CA SER A 537 -32.97 -25.48 23.16
C SER A 537 -33.02 -26.35 24.42
N VAL A 538 -32.08 -26.17 25.33
CA VAL A 538 -32.13 -26.80 26.65
C VAL A 538 -33.02 -25.96 27.57
N ASN A 539 -34.20 -26.48 27.91
CA ASN A 539 -34.98 -25.98 29.03
C ASN A 539 -34.20 -26.22 30.33
N GLY A 540 -33.72 -25.15 30.95
CA GLY A 540 -33.03 -25.17 32.24
C GLY A 540 -33.66 -24.16 33.19
N SER A 541 -34.73 -24.57 33.87
CA SER A 541 -35.41 -23.77 34.90
C SER A 541 -34.50 -23.54 36.12
N GLY A 542 -34.16 -22.28 36.39
CA GLY A 542 -33.35 -21.90 37.54
C GLY A 542 -33.29 -20.39 37.77
N ALA A 543 -34.25 -19.85 38.53
CA ALA A 543 -34.08 -18.59 39.24
C ALA A 543 -33.19 -18.85 40.48
N PRO A 544 -32.37 -17.89 40.96
CA PRO A 544 -32.95 -16.73 41.65
C PRO A 544 -32.15 -15.40 41.59
N ALA A 545 -32.73 -14.42 42.28
CA ALA A 545 -32.13 -13.20 42.84
C ALA A 545 -31.92 -11.97 41.89
N ALA A 546 -32.42 -10.82 42.37
CA ALA A 546 -32.59 -9.60 41.61
C ALA A 546 -31.33 -8.72 41.52
N VAL A 547 -31.19 -8.04 40.39
CA VAL A 547 -30.21 -6.97 40.14
C VAL A 547 -30.77 -5.61 40.58
N GLY A 548 -29.94 -4.82 41.26
CA GLY A 548 -30.21 -3.40 41.50
C GLY A 548 -29.80 -2.50 40.32
N GLY A 549 -30.71 -2.34 39.35
CA GLY A 549 -30.84 -1.14 38.50
C GLY A 549 -29.77 -0.84 37.43
N ALA A 550 -30.10 -1.13 36.15
CA ALA A 550 -30.03 -0.17 35.01
C ALA A 550 -30.21 -0.85 33.62
N ASP A 551 -31.41 -1.34 33.25
CA ASP A 551 -31.64 -1.75 31.85
C ASP A 551 -33.11 -1.65 31.33
N LYS A 552 -33.79 -0.53 31.59
CA LYS A 552 -35.19 -0.34 31.11
C LYS A 552 -35.29 -0.17 29.59
N GLY A 553 -34.35 0.58 28.98
CA GLY A 553 -34.41 0.94 27.56
C GLY A 553 -34.14 -0.21 26.59
N ARG A 554 -33.31 -1.20 26.96
CA ARG A 554 -33.01 -2.36 26.10
C ARG A 554 -34.19 -3.32 26.02
N SER A 555 -34.94 -3.48 27.11
CA SER A 555 -36.12 -4.35 27.16
C SER A 555 -37.26 -3.82 26.28
N GLU A 556 -37.52 -2.50 26.32
CA GLU A 556 -38.54 -1.85 25.47
C GLU A 556 -38.19 -1.94 23.98
N LEU A 557 -36.91 -1.75 23.60
CA LEU A 557 -36.46 -1.89 22.22
C LEU A 557 -36.59 -3.33 21.70
N LEU A 558 -36.23 -4.33 22.51
CA LEU A 558 -36.38 -5.74 22.14
C LEU A 558 -37.86 -6.15 22.03
N GLY A 559 -38.73 -5.66 22.92
CA GLY A 559 -40.18 -5.85 22.82
C GLY A 559 -40.79 -5.27 21.53
N ALA A 560 -40.33 -4.09 21.11
CA ALA A 560 -40.76 -3.45 19.86
C ALA A 560 -40.28 -4.21 18.60
N ILE A 561 -39.09 -4.82 18.63
CA ILE A 561 -38.55 -5.62 17.53
C ILE A 561 -39.29 -6.96 17.40
N CYS A 562 -39.52 -7.67 18.52
CA CYS A 562 -40.19 -8.98 18.50
C CYS A 562 -41.68 -8.90 18.07
N ASN A 563 -42.36 -7.80 18.37
CA ASN A 563 -43.79 -7.61 18.06
C ASN A 563 -44.04 -6.81 16.76
N PHE A 564 -43.03 -6.67 15.89
CA PHE A 564 -43.16 -5.89 14.66
C PHE A 564 -44.08 -6.54 13.61
N ASN A 565 -45.35 -6.11 13.56
CA ASN A 565 -46.30 -6.54 12.53
C ASN A 565 -46.19 -5.67 11.27
N LYS A 566 -45.55 -6.22 10.23
CA LYS A 566 -45.37 -5.60 8.90
C LYS A 566 -46.70 -5.27 8.18
N GLY A 567 -47.80 -5.93 8.54
CA GLY A 567 -49.14 -5.67 7.98
C GLY A 567 -49.75 -4.33 8.41
N SER A 568 -49.24 -3.71 9.49
CA SER A 568 -49.76 -2.46 10.07
C SER A 568 -49.29 -1.19 9.33
N LEU A 569 -48.41 -1.31 8.33
CA LEU A 569 -47.80 -0.16 7.65
C LEU A 569 -48.76 0.44 6.61
N ARG A 570 -49.12 1.73 6.79
CA ARG A 570 -49.88 2.49 5.79
C ARG A 570 -49.12 2.55 4.46
N LYS A 571 -49.80 2.21 3.36
CA LYS A 571 -49.28 2.37 1.99
C LYS A 571 -49.38 3.83 1.55
N THR A 572 -48.25 4.51 1.41
CA THR A 572 -48.19 5.86 0.84
C THR A 572 -48.38 5.82 -0.68
N LYS A 573 -49.38 6.53 -1.21
CA LYS A 573 -49.43 6.83 -2.65
C LYS A 573 -48.44 7.97 -2.93
N VAL A 574 -47.56 7.78 -3.91
CA VAL A 574 -46.74 8.86 -4.48
C VAL A 574 -47.59 9.59 -5.52
N SER A 575 -47.52 10.92 -5.52
CA SER A 575 -48.01 11.81 -6.57
C SER A 575 -46.82 12.54 -7.17
#